data_AF-A0A955HNR5-F1
#
_entry.id   AF-A0A955HNR5-F1
#
_cell.length_a   1.000
_cell.length_b   1.000
_cell.length_c   1.000
_cell.angle_alpha   90.00
_cell.angle_beta   90.00
_cell.angle_gamma   90.00
#
_symmetry.space_group_name_H-M   'P 1'
#
loop_
_entity.id
_entity.type
_entity.pdbx_description
1 polymer ?
#
loop_
_entity_poly.entity_id
_entity_poly.type
_entity_poly.pdbx_seq_one_letter_code
_entity_poly.pdbx_strand_id
1 'polypeptide(L)' 'MAKRKYNQSAEQKKRRAQRNTARRRMEKEGKVRKGDGKDVDHKKHKARGKLNNSRSNLRVMDRSTNRAKNLGTGGRKKGK' A
#
# COMPACT_ATOMS: atom_id res chain seq x y z
N MET A 1 -12.75 -16.78 -5.98
CA MET A 1 -13.45 -15.70 -6.71
C MET A 1 -12.63 -15.26 -7.90
N ALA A 2 -13.23 -15.03 -9.07
CA ALA A 2 -12.52 -14.44 -10.21
C ALA A 2 -11.92 -13.07 -9.82
N LYS A 3 -10.64 -12.83 -10.16
CA LYS A 3 -9.90 -11.59 -9.84
C LYS A 3 -10.67 -10.31 -10.21
N ARG A 4 -11.44 -10.35 -11.31
CA ARG A 4 -12.31 -9.27 -11.76
C ARG A 4 -13.42 -8.95 -10.74
N LYS A 5 -14.16 -9.96 -10.27
CA LYS A 5 -15.21 -9.80 -9.23
C LYS A 5 -14.65 -9.25 -7.92
N TYR A 6 -13.49 -9.74 -7.48
CA TYR A 6 -12.81 -9.21 -6.29
C TYR A 6 -12.48 -7.72 -6.42
N ASN A 7 -11.89 -7.32 -7.54
CA ASN A 7 -11.50 -5.92 -7.79
C ASN A 7 -12.70 -4.97 -7.93
N GLN A 8 -13.86 -5.49 -8.31
CA GLN A 8 -15.11 -4.74 -8.46
C GLN A 8 -15.85 -4.54 -7.13
N SER A 9 -15.51 -5.28 -6.07
CA SER A 9 -16.16 -5.12 -4.77
C SER A 9 -16.00 -3.71 -4.22
N ALA A 10 -17.04 -3.21 -3.53
CA ALA A 10 -17.04 -1.88 -2.95
C ALA A 10 -15.87 -1.67 -1.98
N GLU A 11 -15.50 -2.70 -1.23
CA GLU A 11 -14.35 -2.69 -0.33
C GLU A 11 -13.03 -2.46 -1.09
N GLN A 12 -12.78 -3.21 -2.18
CA GLN A 12 -11.56 -3.06 -2.95
C GLN A 12 -11.49 -1.73 -3.70
N LYS A 13 -12.63 -1.22 -4.21
CA LYS A 13 -12.72 0.13 -4.78
C LYS A 13 -12.34 1.20 -3.74
N LYS A 14 -12.91 1.10 -2.53
CA LYS A 14 -12.60 2.02 -1.41
C LYS A 14 -11.12 1.95 -1.00
N ARG A 15 -10.55 0.75 -0.88
CA ARG A 15 -9.13 0.57 -0.54
C ARG A 15 -8.21 1.12 -1.63
N ARG A 16 -8.57 0.98 -2.91
CA ARG A 16 -7.84 1.61 -4.03
C ARG A 16 -7.86 3.13 -3.93
N ALA A 17 -9.04 3.73 -3.68
CA ALA A 17 -9.16 5.17 -3.50
C ALA A 17 -8.29 5.66 -2.32
N GLN A 18 -8.32 4.96 -1.17
CA GLN A 18 -7.50 5.30 -0.02
C GLN A 18 -5.99 5.27 -0.31
N ARG A 19 -5.50 4.24 -1.03
CA ARG A 19 -4.08 4.17 -1.45
C ARG A 19 -3.71 5.31 -2.38
N ASN A 20 -4.56 5.62 -3.34
CA ASN A 20 -4.34 6.72 -4.27
C ASN A 20 -4.30 8.07 -3.56
N THR A 21 -5.18 8.29 -2.56
CA THR A 21 -5.15 9.50 -1.74
C THR A 21 -3.88 9.61 -0.92
N ALA A 22 -3.41 8.52 -0.30
CA ALA A 22 -2.14 8.50 0.42
C ALA A 22 -0.96 8.83 -0.51
N ARG A 23 -0.92 8.22 -1.70
CA ARG A 23 0.11 8.51 -2.70
C ARG A 23 0.10 9.97 -3.13
N ARG A 24 -1.06 10.52 -3.50
CA ARG A 24 -1.19 11.93 -3.91
C ARG A 24 -0.75 12.91 -2.83
N ARG A 25 -1.05 12.63 -1.55
CA ARG A 25 -0.57 13.46 -0.43
C ARG A 25 0.96 13.46 -0.34
N MET A 26 1.57 12.27 -0.42
CA MET A 26 3.02 12.14 -0.35
C MET A 26 3.72 12.69 -1.60
N GLU A 27 3.07 12.63 -2.77
CA GLU A 27 3.52 13.28 -4.01
C GLU A 27 3.49 14.80 -3.88
N LYS A 28 2.41 15.36 -3.31
CA LYS A 28 2.30 16.81 -3.03
C LYS A 28 3.35 17.29 -2.03
N GLU A 29 3.76 16.44 -1.10
CA GLU A 29 4.85 16.71 -0.16
C GLU A 29 6.26 16.53 -0.76
N GLY A 30 6.37 16.14 -2.04
CA GLY A 30 7.65 15.91 -2.72
C GLY A 30 8.39 14.65 -2.28
N LYS A 31 7.78 13.79 -1.45
CA LYS A 31 8.43 12.60 -0.90
C LYS A 31 8.43 11.41 -1.85
N VAL A 32 7.50 11.40 -2.80
CA VAL A 32 7.43 10.43 -3.88
C VAL A 32 7.13 11.16 -5.19
N ARG A 33 7.62 10.62 -6.30
CA ARG A 33 7.32 11.06 -7.66
C ARG A 33 7.18 9.85 -8.58
N LYS A 34 6.70 10.05 -9.80
CA LYS A 34 6.75 8.98 -10.80
C LYS A 34 8.22 8.76 -11.19
N GLY A 35 8.68 7.51 -11.15
CA GLY A 35 10.03 7.13 -11.59
C GLY A 35 11.14 7.20 -10.55
N ASP A 36 10.86 7.58 -9.29
CA ASP A 36 11.88 7.63 -8.22
C ASP A 36 12.22 6.28 -7.58
N GLY A 37 11.53 5.21 -7.97
CA GLY A 37 11.69 3.90 -7.36
C GLY A 37 11.15 3.80 -5.93
N LYS A 38 10.29 4.73 -5.48
CA LYS A 38 9.71 4.76 -4.14
C LYS A 38 8.22 4.45 -4.13
N ASP A 39 7.77 3.78 -3.08
CA ASP A 39 6.37 3.46 -2.81
C ASP A 39 5.94 3.99 -1.44
N VAL A 40 4.65 4.29 -1.30
CA VAL A 40 4.03 4.67 -0.02
C VAL A 40 3.51 3.43 0.68
N ASP A 41 4.02 3.16 1.88
CA ASP A 41 3.63 2.04 2.75
C ASP A 41 2.78 2.54 3.93
N HIS A 42 1.80 1.71 4.30
CA HIS A 42 1.02 1.88 5.52
C HIS A 42 1.66 1.03 6.62
N LYS A 43 2.27 1.66 7.64
CA LYS A 43 2.95 0.96 8.75
C LYS A 43 2.02 -0.10 9.38
N LYS A 44 0.83 0.34 9.80
CA LYS A 44 -0.28 -0.51 10.26
C LYS A 44 -1.20 -0.83 9.08
N HIS A 45 -0.72 -1.68 8.18
CA HIS A 45 -1.53 -2.23 7.10
C HIS A 45 -2.62 -3.16 7.68
N LYS A 46 -3.80 -3.15 7.07
CA LYS A 46 -4.88 -4.11 7.38
C LYS A 46 -5.22 -4.87 6.12
N ALA A 47 -5.39 -6.19 6.21
CA ALA A 47 -5.78 -7.03 5.08
C ALA A 47 -7.22 -6.75 4.61
N ARG A 48 -8.10 -6.33 5.54
CA ARG A 48 -9.52 -6.03 5.32
C ARG A 48 -9.90 -4.69 5.98
N GLY A 49 -10.99 -4.09 5.53
CA GLY A 49 -11.54 -2.86 6.09
C GLY A 49 -10.82 -1.58 5.63
N LYS A 50 -11.02 -0.49 6.37
CA LYS A 50 -10.48 0.84 6.04
C LYS A 50 -8.98 0.92 6.35
N LEU A 51 -8.21 1.49 5.42
CA LEU A 51 -6.82 1.89 5.66
C LEU A 51 -6.77 3.19 6.49
N ASN A 52 -5.76 3.30 7.33
CA ASN A 52 -5.46 4.51 8.07
C ASN A 52 -4.49 5.39 7.28
N ASN A 53 -4.99 6.48 6.71
CA ASN A 53 -4.21 7.44 5.91
C ASN A 53 -3.64 8.61 6.74
N SER A 54 -3.62 8.51 8.07
CA SER A 54 -2.96 9.49 8.92
C SER A 54 -1.47 9.53 8.61
N ARG A 55 -0.90 10.73 8.61
CA ARG A 55 0.47 10.99 8.19
C ARG A 55 1.50 10.21 9.01
N SER A 56 1.24 9.98 10.30
CA SER A 56 2.06 9.15 11.19
C SER A 56 2.13 7.67 10.78
N ASN A 57 1.10 7.18 10.07
CA ASN A 57 0.98 5.79 9.59
C ASN A 57 1.52 5.60 8.17
N LEU A 58 1.71 6.68 7.41
CA LEU A 58 2.32 6.63 6.08
C LEU A 58 3.83 6.71 6.19
N ARG A 59 4.55 5.94 5.38
CA ARG A 59 5.99 6.08 5.19
C ARG A 59 6.37 5.86 3.73
N VAL A 60 7.50 6.42 3.32
CA VAL A 60 8.09 6.13 2.02
C VAL A 60 9.09 5.00 2.19
N MET A 61 9.06 4.06 1.27
CA MET A 61 9.99 2.94 1.21
C MET A 61 10.44 2.73 -0.21
N ASP A 62 11.57 2.04 -0.38
CA ASP A 62 11.97 1.57 -1.70
C ASP A 62 10.96 0.55 -2.24
N ARG A 63 10.73 0.64 -3.55
CA ARG A 63 9.76 -0.17 -4.28
C ARG A 63 9.99 -1.67 -4.10
N SER A 64 11.25 -2.12 -4.18
CA SER A 64 11.62 -3.53 -4.01
C SER A 64 11.26 -4.02 -2.61
N THR A 65 11.67 -3.28 -1.59
CA THR A 65 11.42 -3.60 -0.18
C THR A 65 9.93 -3.64 0.15
N ASN A 66 9.15 -2.65 -0.34
CA ASN A 66 7.72 -2.62 -0.08
C ASN A 66 6.97 -3.77 -0.77
N ARG A 67 7.31 -4.08 -2.03
CA ARG A 67 6.67 -5.17 -2.79
C ARG A 67 7.06 -6.55 -2.29
N ALA A 68 8.28 -6.72 -1.76
CA ALA A 68 8.74 -7.96 -1.15
C ALA A 68 8.20 -8.17 0.28
N LYS A 69 7.55 -7.16 0.87
CA LYS A 69 7.01 -7.20 2.23
C LYS A 69 5.78 -8.12 2.26
N ASN A 70 6.03 -9.42 2.32
CA ASN A 70 4.99 -10.45 2.30
C ASN A 70 4.28 -10.65 3.64
N LEU A 71 4.65 -9.93 4.70
CA LEU A 71 3.93 -9.91 6.00
C LEU A 71 3.62 -11.31 6.58
N GLY A 72 4.39 -12.33 6.19
CA GLY A 72 4.15 -13.74 6.54
C GLY A 72 3.09 -14.46 5.71
N THR A 73 2.39 -13.80 4.78
CA THR A 73 1.29 -14.36 3.97
C THR A 73 1.70 -14.83 2.57
N GLY A 74 2.98 -14.84 2.24
CA GLY A 74 3.48 -15.30 0.95
C GLY A 74 4.75 -16.11 1.09
N GLY A 75 4.62 -17.43 1.37
CA GLY A 75 5.56 -18.56 1.20
C GLY A 75 7.03 -18.43 1.63
N ARG A 76 7.68 -17.30 1.35
CA ARG A 76 9.04 -16.95 1.74
C ARG A 76 9.08 -16.63 3.23
N LYS A 77 9.70 -17.52 4.02
CA LYS A 77 9.98 -17.30 5.44
C LYS A 77 10.71 -15.96 5.60
N LYS A 78 10.29 -15.18 6.60
CA LYS A 78 10.99 -13.96 7.00
C LYS A 78 12.40 -14.40 7.39
N GLY A 79 13.43 -13.93 6.68
CA GLY A 79 14.82 -14.18 7.08
C GLY A 79 15.01 -13.72 8.52
N LYS A 80 15.69 -14.55 9.31
CA LYS A 80 16.07 -14.21 10.70
C LYS A 80 16.84 -12.90 10.73
#